data_AF-A0A4P8RL68-F1
#
_entry.id   AF-A0A4P8RL68-F1
#
_cell.length_a   1.000
_cell.length_b   1.000
_cell.length_c   1.000
_cell.angle_alpha   90.00
_cell.angle_beta   90.00
_cell.angle_gamma   90.00
#
_symmetry.space_group_name_H-M   'P 1'
#
loop_
_entity.id
_entity.type
_entity.pdbx_description
1 polymer ?
#
loop_
_entity_poly.entity_id
_entity_poly.type
_entity_poly.pdbx_seq_one_letter_code
_entity_poly.pdbx_strand_id
1 'polypeptide(L)' 'MPYEDASTRETVICPHCGTETTPQRRCPACGNFLPKPQSKKWKIPKMNAAEIFLAILGLIVLAIGLVAV' A
#
# COMPACT_ATOMS: atom_id res chain seq x y z
N MET A 1 -22.41 23.81 -3.22
CA MET A 1 -22.18 22.43 -3.68
C MET A 1 -21.33 21.73 -2.63
N PRO A 2 -21.90 20.90 -1.75
CA PRO A 2 -21.07 20.10 -0.85
C PRO A 2 -20.39 19.01 -1.66
N TYR A 3 -19.06 18.95 -1.54
CA TYR A 3 -18.23 17.90 -2.08
C TYR A 3 -18.49 16.67 -1.19
N GLU A 4 -19.21 15.68 -1.71
CA GLU A 4 -19.24 14.35 -1.11
C GLU A 4 -17.91 13.68 -1.44
N ASP A 5 -16.91 13.95 -0.60
CA ASP A 5 -15.80 13.03 -0.38
C ASP A 5 -16.41 11.68 0.03
N ALA A 6 -16.65 10.84 -0.97
CA ALA A 6 -16.81 9.41 -0.84
C ALA A 6 -15.50 8.82 -0.31
N SER A 7 -15.19 9.16 0.95
CA SER A 7 -14.44 8.31 1.85
C SER A 7 -15.27 7.04 1.93
N THR A 8 -14.99 6.12 1.01
CA THR A 8 -15.43 4.73 1.09
C THR A 8 -14.93 4.25 2.45
N ARG A 9 -15.78 4.42 3.47
CA ARG A 9 -15.57 3.84 4.79
C ARG A 9 -15.57 2.35 4.50
N GLU A 10 -14.39 1.77 4.36
CA GLU A 10 -14.21 0.34 4.11
C GLU A 10 -14.87 -0.41 5.27
N THR A 11 -16.15 -0.71 5.15
CA THR A 11 -16.91 -1.46 6.13
C THR A 11 -16.34 -2.87 6.14
N VAL A 12 -15.83 -3.27 7.28
CA VAL A 12 -15.22 -4.58 7.49
C VAL A 12 -16.22 -5.47 8.20
N ILE A 13 -16.39 -6.69 7.67
CA ILE A 13 -17.25 -7.70 8.28
C ILE A 13 -16.49 -8.29 9.47
N CYS A 14 -17.10 -8.25 10.64
CA CYS A 14 -16.49 -8.82 11.84
C CYS A 14 -16.47 -10.36 11.72
N PRO A 15 -15.31 -11.04 11.77
CA PRO A 15 -15.23 -12.50 11.63
C PRO A 15 -15.85 -13.27 12.80
N HIS A 16 -16.15 -12.61 13.92
CA HIS A 16 -16.73 -13.25 15.10
C HIS A 16 -18.26 -13.25 15.14
N CYS A 17 -18.91 -12.24 14.55
CA CYS A 17 -20.36 -12.08 14.62
C CYS A 17 -21.05 -11.85 13.27
N GLY A 18 -20.28 -11.65 12.19
CA GLY A 18 -20.81 -11.40 10.85
C GLY A 18 -21.39 -10.00 10.65
N THR A 19 -21.35 -9.11 11.65
CA THR A 19 -21.85 -7.75 11.49
C THR A 19 -20.88 -6.89 10.68
N GLU A 20 -21.44 -6.10 9.78
CA GLU A 20 -20.73 -5.05 9.07
C GLU A 20 -20.45 -3.89 10.02
N THR A 21 -19.17 -3.53 10.17
CA THR A 21 -18.77 -2.49 11.10
C THR A 21 -17.67 -1.61 10.50
N THR A 22 -17.59 -0.37 10.97
CA THR A 22 -16.47 0.52 10.64
C THR A 22 -15.16 -0.08 11.18
N PRO A 23 -14.01 0.08 10.48
CA PRO A 23 -12.73 -0.47 10.91
C PRO A 23 -12.24 0.19 12.19
N GLN A 24 -12.72 -0.33 13.31
CA GLN A 24 -12.45 0.08 14.68
C GLN A 24 -11.60 -0.99 15.36
N ARG A 25 -11.00 -0.68 16.51
CA ARG A 25 -10.23 -1.68 17.27
C ARG A 25 -11.10 -2.80 17.83
N ARG A 26 -12.37 -2.53 18.11
CA ARG A 26 -13.35 -3.48 18.65
C ARG A 26 -14.66 -3.39 17.90
N CYS A 27 -15.31 -4.53 17.76
CA CYS A 27 -16.65 -4.63 17.18
C CYS A 27 -17.66 -4.00 18.15
N PRO A 28 -18.49 -3.03 17.73
CA PRO A 28 -19.58 -2.53 18.56
C PRO A 28 -20.67 -3.57 18.83
N ALA A 29 -20.81 -4.60 17.97
CA ALA A 29 -21.87 -5.60 18.11
C ALA A 29 -21.51 -6.75 19.07
N CYS A 30 -20.27 -7.24 19.04
CA CYS A 30 -19.85 -8.38 19.87
C CYS A 30 -18.72 -8.08 20.86
N GLY A 31 -18.13 -6.88 20.81
CA GLY A 31 -17.04 -6.47 21.70
C GLY A 31 -15.66 -7.08 21.37
N ASN A 32 -15.58 -8.04 20.43
CA ASN A 32 -14.31 -8.67 20.04
C ASN A 32 -13.41 -7.71 19.24
N PHE A 33 -12.10 -7.95 19.28
CA PHE A 33 -11.13 -7.16 18.54
C PHE A 33 -11.22 -7.44 17.04
N LEU A 34 -11.32 -6.39 16.22
CA LEU A 34 -11.23 -6.54 14.77
C LEU A 34 -9.76 -6.54 14.32
N PRO A 35 -9.42 -7.37 13.32
CA PRO A 35 -8.10 -7.30 12.71
C PRO A 35 -7.91 -5.90 12.10
N LYS A 36 -6.83 -5.22 12.47
CA LYS A 36 -6.50 -3.92 11.87
C LYS A 36 -6.32 -4.11 10.37
N PRO A 37 -6.81 -3.20 9.52
CA PRO A 37 -6.42 -3.20 8.12
C PRO A 37 -4.91 -3.09 8.07
N GLN A 38 -4.28 -4.17 7.61
CA GLN A 38 -2.84 -4.23 7.40
C GLN A 38 -2.59 -3.27 6.24
N SER A 39 -2.29 -2.01 6.53
CA SER A 39 -1.76 -1.10 5.52
C SER A 39 -0.57 -1.84 4.93
N LYS A 40 -0.71 -2.24 3.66
CA LYS A 40 0.29 -3.04 2.96
C LYS A 40 1.57 -2.21 3.00
N LYS A 41 2.45 -2.50 3.97
CA LYS A 41 3.77 -1.91 4.04
C LYS A 41 4.45 -2.34 2.77
N TRP A 42 4.47 -1.45 1.79
CA TRP A 42 5.16 -1.64 0.53
C TRP A 42 6.62 -1.89 0.91
N LYS A 43 7.02 -3.16 0.90
CA LYS A 43 8.40 -3.58 1.14
C LYS A 43 9.18 -3.09 -0.07
N ILE A 44 9.68 -1.86 0.02
CA ILE A 44 10.69 -1.38 -0.91
C ILE A 44 11.85 -2.38 -0.77
N PRO A 45 12.21 -3.10 -1.84
CA PRO A 45 13.35 -4.00 -1.78
C PRO A 45 14.58 -3.19 -1.35
N LYS A 46 15.38 -3.74 -0.42
CA LYS A 46 16.66 -3.14 -0.03
C LYS A 46 17.61 -3.22 -1.23
N MET A 47 17.54 -2.26 -2.15
CA MET A 47 18.54 -2.13 -3.20
C MET A 47 19.84 -1.68 -2.55
N ASN A 48 20.89 -2.49 -2.72
CA ASN A 48 22.23 -2.14 -2.29
C ASN A 48 22.75 -0.96 -3.12
N ALA A 49 23.62 -0.12 -2.55
CA ALA A 49 24.16 1.04 -3.24
C ALA A 49 24.86 0.67 -4.58
N ALA A 50 25.48 -0.51 -4.62
CA ALA A 50 26.09 -1.05 -5.82
C ALA A 50 25.08 -1.34 -6.95
N GLU A 51 23.91 -1.88 -6.64
CA GLU A 51 22.86 -2.19 -7.63
C GLU A 51 22.31 -0.90 -8.26
N ILE A 52 22.12 0.14 -7.44
CA ILE A 52 21.68 1.46 -7.91
C ILE A 52 22.75 2.05 -8.84
N PHE A 53 24.01 1.97 -8.45
CA PHE A 53 25.11 2.50 -9.26
C PHE A 53 25.24 1.78 -10.61
N LEU A 54 25.18 0.44 -10.61
CA LEU A 54 25.22 -0.35 -11.84
C LEU A 54 24.04 -0.06 -12.76
N ALA A 55 22.84 0.10 -12.20
CA ALA A 55 21.65 0.46 -12.98
C ALA A 55 21.80 1.82 -13.66
N ILE A 56 22.31 2.83 -12.93
CA ILE A 56 22.55 4.18 -13.48
C ILE A 56 23.62 4.14 -14.57
N LEU A 57 24.76 3.48 -14.32
CA LEU A 57 25.82 3.36 -15.31
C LEU A 57 25.35 2.65 -16.58
N GLY A 58 24.61 1.54 -16.43
CA GLY A 58 24.02 0.82 -17.57
C GLY A 58 23.08 1.70 -18.39
N LEU A 59 22.23 2.49 -17.72
CA LEU A 59 21.31 3.40 -18.38
C LEU A 59 22.04 4.51 -19.14
N ILE A 60 23.12 5.06 -18.59
CA ILE A 60 23.95 6.07 -19.27
C ILE A 60 24.60 5.49 -20.53
N VAL A 61 25.21 4.31 -20.44
CA VAL A 61 25.86 3.66 -21.59
C VAL A 61 24.83 3.36 -22.69
N LEU A 62 23.64 2.88 -22.32
CA LEU A 62 22.56 2.60 -23.25
C LEU A 62 22.05 3.88 -23.93
N ALA A 63 21.90 4.98 -23.18
CA ALA A 63 21.52 6.27 -23.74
C ALA A 63 22.57 6.82 -24.72
N ILE A 64 23.86 6.74 -24.38
CA ILE A 64 24.94 7.17 -25.28
C ILE A 64 24.95 6.32 -26.55
N GLY A 65 24.81 5.00 -26.43
CA GLY A 65 24.74 4.10 -27.57
C GLY A 65 23.57 4.39 -28.51
N LEU A 66 22.41 4.77 -27.97
CA LEU A 66 21.25 5.20 -28.76
C LEU A 66 21.45 6.54 -29.46
N VAL A 67 22.16 7.49 -28.84
CA VAL A 67 22.45 8.80 -29.45
C VAL A 67 23.53 8.70 -30.53
N ALA A 68 24.43 7.73 -30.42
CA ALA A 68 25.53 7.53 -31.35
C ALA A 68 25.18 6.65 -32.57
N VAL A 69 23.92 6.21 -32.71
CA VAL A 69 23.42 5.37 -33.82
C VAL A 69 22.63 6.16 -34.85
#